data_AF-A0AA38CP05-F1
#
_entry.id   AF-A0AA38CP05-F1
#
_cell.length_a   1.000
_cell.length_b   1.000
_cell.length_c   1.000
_cell.angle_alpha   90.00
_cell.angle_beta   90.00
_cell.angle_gamma   90.00
#
_symmetry.space_group_name_H-M   'P 1'
#
loop_
_entity.id
_entity.type
_entity.pdbx_description
1 polymer ?
#
loop_
_entity_poly.entity_id
_entity_poly.type
_entity_poly.pdbx_seq_one_letter_code
_entity_poly.pdbx_strand_id
1 'polypeptide(L)'
;MTTPNPILDTALELHDAGYSVLPIRADGTKSPAVAWKPYTQQRATLAQVHAWFDQPGYDLAVVQGAVSGGAELTELEGRAVSELATLRALAVDTGLGDLWSRIVTGWTETSPSGGFHFHARLDGAPVPGNTKLAKAEDRLVLAETRGEGATSSSPPPPTTTPAAPGCACPAAPPPPRS
;
A
#
# COMPACT_ATOMS: atom_id res chain seq x y z
N MET A 1 -26.02 22.21 -2.70
CA MET A 1 -25.01 21.87 -1.69
C MET A 1 -24.41 20.55 -2.14
N THR A 2 -23.15 20.52 -2.56
CA THR A 2 -22.47 19.28 -2.97
C THR A 2 -22.16 18.50 -1.70
N THR A 3 -22.65 17.27 -1.60
CA THR A 3 -22.26 16.37 -0.50
C THR A 3 -20.75 16.16 -0.59
N PRO A 4 -19.99 16.34 0.50
CA PRO A 4 -18.55 16.08 0.49
C PRO A 4 -18.31 14.61 0.09
N ASN A 5 -17.42 14.38 -0.89
CA ASN A 5 -17.02 13.04 -1.28
C ASN A 5 -15.69 12.68 -0.60
N PRO A 6 -15.70 11.88 0.48
CA PRO A 6 -14.47 11.54 1.21
C PRO A 6 -13.44 10.81 0.34
N ILE A 7 -13.88 10.14 -0.73
CA ILE A 7 -12.98 9.46 -1.67
C ILE A 7 -12.20 10.48 -2.50
N LEU A 8 -12.80 11.60 -2.90
CA LEU A 8 -12.10 12.68 -3.60
C LEU A 8 -11.04 13.29 -2.68
N ASP A 9 -11.41 13.60 -1.43
CA ASP A 9 -10.47 14.18 -0.46
C ASP A 9 -9.26 13.26 -0.27
N THR A 10 -9.50 11.96 -0.10
CA THR A 10 -8.44 10.94 -0.01
C THR A 10 -7.58 10.88 -1.26
N ALA A 11 -8.21 10.89 -2.44
CA ALA A 11 -7.49 10.79 -3.71
C ALA A 11 -6.58 12.01 -3.91
N LEU A 12 -7.04 13.20 -3.50
CA LEU A 12 -6.24 14.43 -3.54
C LEU A 12 -5.11 14.40 -2.51
N GLU A 13 -5.35 13.93 -1.29
CA GLU A 13 -4.31 13.76 -0.26
C GLU A 13 -3.22 12.79 -0.70
N LEU A 14 -3.60 11.62 -1.25
CA LEU A 14 -2.65 10.65 -1.79
C LEU A 14 -1.91 11.20 -3.00
N HIS A 15 -2.60 11.96 -3.87
CA HIS A 15 -1.96 12.62 -5.00
C HIS A 15 -0.94 13.68 -4.54
N ASP A 16 -1.27 14.51 -3.56
CA ASP A 16 -0.33 15.49 -3.00
C ASP A 16 0.88 14.80 -2.35
N ALA A 17 0.64 13.67 -1.66
CA ALA A 17 1.69 12.80 -1.12
C ALA A 17 2.50 12.02 -2.19
N GLY A 18 2.27 12.28 -3.49
CA GLY A 18 3.05 11.73 -4.58
C GLY A 18 2.66 10.33 -5.03
N TYR A 19 1.51 9.80 -4.60
CA TYR A 19 0.99 8.53 -5.11
C TYR A 19 0.32 8.67 -6.48
N SER A 20 0.38 7.61 -7.26
CA SER A 20 -0.43 7.42 -8.46
C SER A 20 -1.75 6.77 -8.07
N VAL A 21 -2.86 7.49 -8.24
CA VAL A 21 -4.20 7.04 -7.87
C VAL A 21 -5.03 6.72 -9.11
N LEU A 22 -5.98 5.80 -8.97
CA LEU A 22 -6.93 5.46 -10.03
C LEU A 22 -8.28 4.97 -9.48
N PRO A 23 -9.36 5.11 -10.24
CA PRO A 23 -10.68 4.63 -9.84
C PRO A 23 -10.81 3.12 -10.07
N ILE A 24 -11.39 2.44 -9.08
CA ILE A 24 -11.83 1.05 -9.16
C ILE A 24 -13.35 0.98 -8.97
N ARG A 25 -13.96 -0.12 -9.45
CA ARG A 25 -15.41 -0.32 -9.30
C ARG A 25 -15.79 -0.52 -7.84
N ALA A 26 -16.82 0.19 -7.39
CA ALA A 26 -17.44 0.06 -6.07
C ALA A 26 -18.44 -1.11 -5.96
N ASP A 27 -18.39 -2.06 -6.90
CA ASP A 27 -19.27 -3.25 -6.96
C ASP A 27 -18.69 -4.47 -6.23
N GLY A 28 -17.63 -4.26 -5.46
CA GLY A 28 -16.90 -5.31 -4.74
C GLY A 28 -15.90 -6.10 -5.60
N THR A 29 -15.88 -5.92 -6.92
CA THR A 29 -14.86 -6.55 -7.79
C THR A 29 -13.48 -5.94 -7.60
N LYS A 30 -13.43 -4.69 -7.11
CA LYS A 30 -12.20 -3.88 -6.98
C LYS A 30 -11.42 -3.77 -8.29
N SER A 31 -12.07 -4.00 -9.43
CA SER A 31 -11.43 -3.98 -10.74
C SER A 31 -11.27 -2.54 -11.24
N PRO A 32 -10.17 -2.20 -11.94
CA PRO A 32 -9.97 -0.86 -12.47
C PRO A 32 -11.14 -0.40 -13.35
N ALA A 33 -11.65 0.80 -13.07
CA ALA A 33 -12.70 1.42 -13.89
C ALA A 33 -12.15 2.02 -15.18
N VAL A 34 -10.83 2.18 -15.28
CA VAL A 34 -10.09 2.73 -16.42
C VAL A 34 -8.97 1.78 -16.86
N ALA A 35 -8.42 2.01 -18.05
CA ALA A 35 -7.18 1.36 -18.46
C ALA A 35 -6.05 1.80 -17.51
N TRP A 36 -5.62 0.88 -16.64
CA TRP A 36 -4.80 1.25 -15.48
C TRP A 36 -3.29 1.24 -15.74
N LYS A 37 -2.83 0.41 -16.69
CA LYS A 37 -1.39 0.22 -16.98
C LYS A 37 -0.62 1.52 -17.22
N PRO A 38 -1.15 2.53 -17.93
CA PRO A 38 -0.45 3.82 -18.06
C PRO A 38 -0.12 4.47 -16.71
N TYR A 39 -0.98 4.27 -15.70
CA TYR A 39 -0.79 4.83 -14.36
C TYR A 39 0.29 4.13 -13.52
N THR A 40 0.88 3.05 -14.03
CA THR A 40 2.12 2.48 -13.47
C THR A 40 3.38 3.21 -13.90
N GLN A 41 3.29 4.07 -14.91
CA GLN A 41 4.42 4.82 -15.44
C GLN A 41 4.25 6.32 -15.26
N GLN A 42 3.01 6.81 -15.30
CA GLN A 42 2.70 8.23 -15.18
C GLN A 42 1.49 8.44 -14.28
N ARG A 43 1.62 9.31 -13.27
CA ARG A 43 0.53 9.66 -12.35
C ARG A 43 -0.62 10.35 -13.09
N ALA A 44 -1.85 10.10 -12.63
CA ALA A 44 -3.02 10.85 -13.10
C ALA A 44 -2.85 12.35 -12.86
N THR A 45 -3.38 13.18 -13.75
CA THR A 45 -3.48 14.62 -13.53
C THR A 45 -4.59 14.94 -12.53
N LEU A 46 -4.52 16.10 -11.86
CA LEU A 46 -5.60 16.54 -10.96
C LEU A 46 -6.95 16.62 -11.67
N ALA A 47 -6.97 17.06 -12.95
CA ALA A 47 -8.19 17.09 -13.75
C ALA A 47 -8.80 15.69 -13.94
N GLN A 48 -7.97 14.64 -14.09
CA GLN A 48 -8.45 13.26 -14.16
C GLN A 48 -8.96 12.78 -12.79
N VAL A 49 -8.27 13.09 -11.70
CA VAL A 49 -8.71 12.76 -10.33
C VAL A 49 -10.09 13.36 -10.06
N HIS A 50 -10.29 14.64 -10.36
CA HIS A 50 -11.59 15.30 -10.27
C HIS A 50 -12.64 14.66 -11.18
N ALA A 51 -12.30 14.37 -12.44
CA ALA A 51 -13.23 13.71 -13.37
C ALA A 51 -13.70 12.33 -12.87
N TRP A 52 -12.91 11.64 -12.04
CA TRP A 52 -13.29 10.36 -11.46
C TRP A 52 -14.07 10.50 -10.14
N PHE A 53 -13.67 11.42 -9.26
CA PHE A 53 -14.15 11.43 -7.88
C PHE A 53 -15.00 12.65 -7.52
N ASP A 54 -15.28 13.60 -8.43
CA ASP A 54 -16.22 14.70 -8.15
C ASP A 54 -17.64 14.19 -7.87
N GLN A 55 -17.99 13.00 -8.37
CA GLN A 55 -19.24 12.31 -8.09
C GLN A 55 -18.98 10.95 -7.44
N PRO A 56 -19.86 10.49 -6.54
CA PRO A 56 -19.75 9.14 -5.99
C PRO A 56 -19.98 8.09 -7.10
N GLY A 57 -19.31 6.94 -6.99
CA GLY A 57 -19.48 5.82 -7.93
C GLY A 57 -18.25 4.94 -8.12
N TYR A 58 -17.09 5.39 -7.66
CA TYR A 58 -15.84 4.63 -7.68
C TYR A 58 -15.23 4.54 -6.30
N ASP A 59 -14.59 3.39 -6.05
CA ASP A 59 -13.63 3.24 -4.97
C ASP A 59 -12.25 3.67 -5.46
N LEU A 60 -11.30 3.78 -4.53
CA LEU A 60 -9.95 4.28 -4.79
C LEU A 60 -8.92 3.14 -4.76
N ALA A 61 -8.01 3.17 -5.72
CA ALA A 61 -6.81 2.34 -5.69
C ALA A 61 -5.56 3.19 -5.89
N VAL A 62 -4.46 2.65 -5.38
CA VAL A 62 -3.14 3.25 -5.46
C VAL A 62 -2.23 2.30 -6.23
N VAL A 63 -1.46 2.84 -7.17
CA VAL A 63 -0.40 2.08 -7.83
C VAL A 63 0.83 2.11 -6.95
N GLN A 64 1.50 0.98 -6.80
CA GLN A 64 2.74 0.84 -6.04
C GLN A 64 3.96 0.99 -6.98
N GLY A 65 5.13 1.23 -6.42
CA GLY A 65 6.37 1.35 -7.15
C GLY A 65 6.90 2.78 -7.34
N ALA A 66 7.78 2.92 -8.31
CA ALA A 66 8.50 4.16 -8.61
C ALA A 66 7.57 5.32 -8.96
N VAL A 67 6.47 5.07 -9.70
CA VAL A 67 5.46 6.08 -10.07
C VAL A 67 4.81 6.73 -8.85
N SER A 68 4.81 6.03 -7.71
CA SER A 68 4.29 6.48 -6.43
C SER A 68 5.40 6.80 -5.44
N GLY A 69 6.59 7.20 -5.91
CA GLY A 69 7.71 7.61 -5.06
C GLY A 69 8.29 6.48 -4.21
N GLY A 70 8.42 5.29 -4.78
CA GLY A 70 9.03 4.14 -4.11
C GLY A 70 8.09 3.39 -3.16
N ALA A 71 6.78 3.55 -3.31
CA ALA A 71 5.81 2.91 -2.44
C ALA A 71 5.79 1.39 -2.61
N GLU A 72 5.70 0.66 -1.50
CA GLU A 72 5.44 -0.77 -1.45
C GLU A 72 4.43 -1.05 -0.34
N LEU A 73 3.53 -1.99 -0.59
CA LEU A 73 2.59 -2.48 0.41
C LEU A 73 2.98 -3.92 0.78
N THR A 74 3.16 -4.20 2.07
CA THR A 74 3.25 -5.58 2.58
C THR A 74 1.91 -6.00 3.15
N GLU A 75 1.34 -7.08 2.62
CA GLU A 75 0.10 -7.69 3.08
C GLU A 75 0.41 -8.89 3.97
N LEU A 76 -0.11 -8.89 5.20
CA LEU A 76 -0.15 -10.04 6.10
C LEU A 76 -1.59 -10.52 6.19
N GLU A 77 -1.84 -11.78 5.82
CA GLU A 77 -3.20 -12.34 5.83
C GLU A 77 -3.73 -12.53 7.25
N GLY A 78 -5.05 -12.44 7.43
CA GLY A 78 -5.71 -12.59 8.75
C GLY A 78 -5.33 -13.88 9.49
N ARG A 79 -5.10 -14.97 8.74
CA ARG A 79 -4.67 -16.26 9.29
C ARG A 79 -3.24 -16.27 9.83
N ALA A 80 -2.42 -15.28 9.49
CA ALA A 80 -1.04 -15.13 9.94
C ALA A 80 -0.90 -14.10 11.07
N VAL A 81 -2.00 -13.48 11.52
CA VAL A 81 -1.97 -12.42 12.55
C VAL A 81 -1.46 -12.92 13.90
N SER A 82 -1.67 -14.20 14.23
CA SER A 82 -1.10 -14.82 15.42
C SER A 82 0.44 -14.75 15.46
N GLU A 83 1.09 -14.63 14.30
CA GLU A 83 2.55 -14.56 14.19
C GLU A 83 3.11 -13.17 14.48
N LEU A 84 2.29 -12.12 14.62
CA LEU A 84 2.80 -10.75 14.83
C LEU A 84 3.70 -10.63 16.07
N ALA A 85 3.37 -11.32 17.15
CA ALA A 85 4.20 -11.32 18.35
C ALA A 85 5.57 -11.97 18.10
N THR A 86 5.59 -13.08 17.37
CA THR A 86 6.81 -13.78 16.95
C THR A 86 7.65 -12.92 16.02
N LEU A 87 7.02 -12.29 15.02
CA LEU A 87 7.69 -11.37 14.08
C LEU A 87 8.30 -10.17 14.78
N ARG A 88 7.58 -9.58 15.75
CA ARG A 88 8.11 -8.49 16.59
C ARG A 88 9.32 -8.95 17.39
N ALA A 89 9.24 -10.09 18.06
CA ALA A 89 10.35 -10.63 18.83
C ALA A 89 11.58 -10.88 17.95
N LEU A 90 11.39 -11.53 16.80
CA LEU A 90 12.44 -11.77 15.83
C LEU A 90 13.07 -10.46 15.31
N ALA A 91 12.25 -9.46 15.00
CA ALA A 91 12.75 -8.16 14.57
C ALA A 91 13.63 -7.51 15.65
N VAL A 92 13.21 -7.54 16.92
CA VAL A 92 14.02 -7.03 18.03
C VAL A 92 15.33 -7.82 18.16
N ASP A 93 15.26 -9.14 18.18
CA ASP A 93 16.41 -10.03 18.39
C ASP A 93 17.44 -9.95 17.25
N THR A 94 17.01 -9.57 16.04
CA THR A 94 17.87 -9.39 14.86
C THR A 94 18.31 -7.94 14.64
N GLY A 95 18.02 -7.03 15.57
CA GLY A 95 18.41 -5.62 15.47
C GLY A 95 17.55 -4.79 14.51
N LEU A 96 16.41 -5.32 14.07
CA LEU A 96 15.40 -4.66 13.23
C LEU A 96 14.23 -4.07 14.04
N GLY A 97 14.33 -3.99 15.37
CA GLY A 97 13.26 -3.50 16.24
C GLY A 97 12.78 -2.08 15.91
N ASP A 98 13.70 -1.18 15.58
CA ASP A 98 13.37 0.20 15.20
C ASP A 98 12.63 0.26 13.85
N LEU A 99 13.04 -0.57 12.89
CA LEU A 99 12.36 -0.70 11.61
C LEU A 99 10.95 -1.25 11.81
N TRP A 100 10.80 -2.31 12.62
CA TRP A 100 9.50 -2.86 12.97
C TRP A 100 8.59 -1.78 13.56
N SER A 101 9.09 -1.03 14.54
CA SER A 101 8.35 0.07 15.18
C SER A 101 7.87 1.09 14.13
N ARG A 102 8.77 1.58 13.28
CA ARG A 102 8.45 2.53 12.21
C ARG A 102 7.35 2.03 11.26
N ILE A 103 7.40 0.75 10.89
CA ILE A 103 6.43 0.15 9.98
C ILE A 103 5.07 0.06 10.66
N VAL A 104 4.98 -0.52 11.86
CA VAL A 104 3.69 -0.77 12.53
C VAL A 104 3.04 0.51 13.08
N THR A 105 3.82 1.56 13.36
CA THR A 105 3.27 2.89 13.74
C THR A 105 3.14 3.85 12.56
N GLY A 106 3.56 3.43 11.37
CA GLY A 106 3.39 4.18 10.13
C GLY A 106 1.98 4.06 9.57
N TRP A 107 1.84 4.17 8.24
CA TRP A 107 0.56 3.90 7.59
C TRP A 107 0.30 2.39 7.57
N THR A 108 -0.50 1.93 8.54
CA THR A 108 -0.92 0.54 8.69
C THR A 108 -2.44 0.47 8.70
N GLU A 109 -3.01 -0.46 7.94
CA GLU A 109 -4.45 -0.68 7.85
C GLU A 109 -4.80 -2.13 8.15
N THR A 110 -6.01 -2.36 8.67
CA THR A 110 -6.56 -3.71 8.79
C THR A 110 -7.21 -4.11 7.48
N SER A 111 -6.89 -5.30 6.98
CA SER A 111 -7.53 -5.84 5.78
C SER A 111 -8.93 -6.39 6.08
N PRO A 112 -9.83 -6.51 5.09
CA PRO A 112 -11.14 -7.14 5.29
C PRO A 112 -11.08 -8.59 5.78
N SER A 113 -9.97 -9.30 5.53
CA SER A 113 -9.75 -10.67 6.03
C SER A 113 -9.31 -10.71 7.49
N GLY A 114 -9.17 -9.55 8.14
CA GLY A 114 -8.64 -9.41 9.50
C GLY A 114 -7.12 -9.37 9.56
N GLY A 115 -6.44 -9.28 8.41
CA GLY A 115 -4.99 -9.13 8.29
C GLY A 115 -4.51 -7.69 8.39
N PHE A 116 -3.27 -7.43 7.99
CA PHE A 116 -2.65 -6.11 8.02
C PHE A 116 -2.03 -5.72 6.69
N HIS A 117 -2.14 -4.45 6.35
CA HIS A 117 -1.50 -3.79 5.24
C HIS A 117 -0.48 -2.80 5.80
N PHE A 118 0.80 -3.05 5.56
CA PHE A 118 1.88 -2.18 6.01
C PHE A 118 2.42 -1.39 4.81
N HIS A 119 2.20 -0.08 4.80
CA HIS A 119 2.68 0.79 3.74
C HIS A 119 4.06 1.32 4.07
N ALA A 120 4.98 1.20 3.11
CA ALA A 120 6.33 1.70 3.24
C ALA A 120 6.78 2.41 1.96
N ARG A 121 7.85 3.20 2.07
CA ARG A 121 8.59 3.72 0.93
C ARG A 121 10.02 3.20 0.99
N LEU A 122 10.46 2.58 -0.09
CA LEU A 122 11.83 2.13 -0.25
C LEU A 122 12.66 3.32 -0.73
N ASP A 123 13.82 3.50 -0.12
CA ASP A 123 14.83 4.47 -0.52
C ASP A 123 16.14 3.77 -0.87
N GLY A 124 16.90 4.38 -1.76
CA GLY A 124 18.22 3.91 -2.15
C GLY A 124 18.23 2.67 -3.06
N ALA A 125 17.06 2.10 -3.41
CA ALA A 125 16.97 1.10 -4.48
C ALA A 125 15.60 1.07 -5.17
N PRO A 126 15.51 0.45 -6.37
CA PRO A 126 14.24 0.22 -7.05
C PRO A 126 13.30 -0.64 -6.21
N VAL A 127 12.00 -0.34 -6.28
CA VAL A 127 10.96 -1.19 -5.68
C VAL A 127 10.93 -2.53 -6.42
N PRO A 128 11.03 -3.67 -5.72
CA PRO A 128 10.87 -4.98 -6.33
C PRO A 128 9.47 -5.17 -6.92
N GLY A 129 9.29 -6.21 -7.74
CA GLY A 129 7.94 -6.66 -8.11
C GLY A 129 7.24 -7.38 -6.95
N ASN A 130 6.01 -7.84 -7.20
CA ASN A 130 5.22 -8.60 -6.23
C ASN A 130 5.96 -9.86 -5.79
N THR A 131 6.12 -10.03 -4.47
CA THR A 131 6.84 -11.17 -3.90
C THR A 131 5.99 -11.89 -2.88
N LYS A 132 5.85 -13.22 -3.00
CA LYS A 132 5.26 -14.04 -1.94
C LYS A 132 6.31 -14.28 -0.87
N LEU A 133 6.14 -13.69 0.31
CA LEU A 133 7.09 -13.75 1.41
C LEU A 133 6.93 -15.03 2.24
N ALA A 134 5.68 -15.46 2.45
CA ALA A 134 5.39 -16.64 3.25
C ALA A 134 4.14 -17.37 2.74
N LYS A 135 4.14 -18.70 2.93
CA LYS A 135 3.02 -19.58 2.64
C LYS A 135 2.86 -20.59 3.78
N ALA A 136 1.62 -21.00 4.04
CA ALA A 136 1.34 -22.11 4.94
C ALA A 136 1.63 -23.45 4.25
N GLU A 137 1.52 -24.54 5.01
CA GLU A 137 1.75 -25.90 4.51
C GLU A 137 0.81 -26.26 3.34
N ASP A 138 -0.44 -25.81 3.40
CA ASP A 138 -1.45 -25.95 2.34
C ASP A 138 -1.20 -25.02 1.12
N ARG A 139 -0.07 -24.32 1.10
CA ARG A 139 0.39 -23.38 0.08
C ARG A 139 -0.42 -22.09 -0.02
N LEU A 140 -1.35 -21.84 0.91
CA LEU A 140 -2.01 -20.55 0.98
C LEU A 140 -1.01 -19.47 1.37
N VAL A 141 -1.10 -18.31 0.73
CA VAL A 141 -0.25 -17.16 1.04
C VAL A 141 -0.56 -16.68 2.46
N LEU A 142 0.51 -16.37 3.21
CA LEU A 142 0.45 -15.79 4.55
C LEU A 142 0.91 -14.33 4.53
N ALA A 143 1.93 -14.03 3.72
CA ALA A 143 2.40 -12.68 3.53
C ALA A 143 2.92 -12.46 2.09
N GLU A 144 2.70 -11.27 1.55
CA GLU A 144 3.20 -10.86 0.25
C GLU A 144 3.51 -9.37 0.17
N THR A 145 4.36 -8.97 -0.78
CA THR A 145 4.54 -7.58 -1.17
C THR A 145 3.77 -7.26 -2.45
N ARG A 146 3.26 -6.03 -2.51
CA ARG A 146 2.74 -5.35 -3.69
C ARG A 146 3.71 -4.22 -4.02
N GLY A 147 4.57 -4.49 -4.99
CA GLY A 147 5.65 -3.59 -5.39
C GLY A 147 5.42 -2.97 -6.77
N GLU A 148 6.48 -2.80 -7.55
CA GLU A 148 6.44 -2.16 -8.87
C GLU A 148 5.33 -2.71 -9.77
N GLY A 149 4.47 -1.80 -10.25
CA GLY A 149 3.37 -2.13 -11.16
C GLY A 149 2.17 -2.82 -10.50
N ALA A 150 2.13 -2.95 -9.18
CA ALA A 150 0.97 -3.46 -8.46
C ALA A 150 -0.06 -2.37 -8.18
N THR A 151 -1.31 -2.77 -7.94
CA THR A 151 -2.34 -1.86 -7.42
C THR A 151 -2.89 -2.42 -6.12
N SER A 152 -3.15 -1.56 -5.15
CA SER A 152 -3.85 -1.90 -3.91
C SER A 152 -5.09 -1.02 -3.75
N SER A 153 -6.20 -1.60 -3.30
CA SER A 153 -7.36 -0.79 -2.92
C SER A 153 -7.01 0.00 -1.65
N SER A 154 -7.22 1.31 -1.67
CA SER A 154 -7.18 2.13 -0.46
C SER A 154 -8.61 2.26 0.05
N PRO A 155 -8.93 1.83 1.28
CA PRO A 155 -10.13 2.33 1.91
C PRO A 155 -10.03 3.86 2.05
N PRO A 156 -11.16 4.59 2.12
CA PRO A 156 -11.13 5.96 2.61
C PRO A 156 -10.49 5.95 4.02
N PRO A 157 -9.60 6.90 4.35
CA PRO A 157 -8.90 6.91 5.61
C PRO A 157 -9.96 7.04 6.71
N PRO A 158 -9.85 6.27 7.81
CA PRO A 158 -10.48 6.70 9.04
C PRO A 158 -9.90 8.09 9.34
N THR A 159 -10.80 9.04 9.58
CA THR A 159 -10.49 10.47 9.71
C THR A 159 -9.24 10.69 10.56
N THR A 160 -8.22 11.36 9.98
CA THR A 160 -7.03 11.95 10.64
C THR A 160 -6.06 11.01 11.38
N THR A 161 -4.86 10.85 10.83
CA THR A 161 -3.58 11.12 11.54
C THR A 161 -2.50 11.43 10.49
N PRO A 162 -1.83 12.60 10.51
CA PRO A 162 -0.74 12.88 9.59
C PRO A 162 0.50 12.09 10.03
N ALA A 163 1.03 11.23 9.16
CA ALA A 163 2.37 10.70 9.33
C ALA A 163 3.39 11.83 9.08
N ALA A 164 4.32 11.99 10.02
CA ALA A 164 5.41 12.97 10.00
C ALA A 164 6.24 12.90 8.70
N PRO A 165 6.89 14.01 8.28
CA PRO A 165 7.64 14.04 7.03
C PRO A 165 8.89 13.16 7.11
N GLY A 166 9.07 12.33 6.08
CA GLY A 166 10.36 11.84 5.61
C GLY A 166 11.03 10.76 6.46
N CYS A 167 10.93 9.49 6.05
CA CYS A 167 11.95 8.52 6.42
C CYS A 167 12.04 7.34 5.44
N ALA A 168 13.00 7.47 4.54
CA ALA A 168 13.62 6.44 3.73
C ALA A 168 13.91 5.12 4.47
N CYS A 169 13.52 3.98 3.90
CA CYS A 169 14.01 2.66 4.32
C CYS A 169 15.06 2.17 3.32
N PRO A 170 16.30 1.85 3.73
CA PRO A 170 17.27 1.26 2.82
C PRO A 170 16.79 -0.11 2.34
N ALA A 171 16.96 -0.38 1.05
CA ALA A 171 16.55 -1.64 0.44
C ALA A 171 17.26 -2.86 1.06
N ALA A 172 16.55 -4.00 1.08
CA ALA A 172 17.06 -5.25 1.59
C ALA A 172 18.35 -5.69 0.86
N PRO A 173 19.35 -6.24 1.57
CA PRO A 173 20.54 -6.77 0.92
C PRO A 173 20.19 -7.95 0.01
N PRO A 174 20.92 -8.15 -1.11
CA PRO A 174 20.67 -9.27 -2.01
C PRO A 174 20.86 -10.62 -1.29
N PRO A 175 20.15 -11.68 -1.70
CA PRO A 175 20.28 -12.99 -1.07
C PRO A 175 21.73 -13.50 -1.16
N PRO A 176 22.18 -14.30 -0.17
CA PRO A 176 23.52 -14.85 -0.20
C PRO A 176 23.71 -15.71 -1.45
N ARG A 177 24.80 -15.45 -2.18
CA ARG A 177 25.24 -16.35 -3.25
C ARG A 177 25.74 -17.64 -2.60
N SER A 178 25.24 -18.76 -3.11
CA SER A 178 25.65 -20.14 -2.78
C SER A 178 27.15 -20.33 -2.83
#